data_AF-A0A965RUV3-F1
#
_entry.id   AF-A0A965RUV3-F1
#
_cell.length_a   1.000
_cell.length_b   1.000
_cell.length_c   1.000
_cell.angle_alpha   90.00
_cell.angle_beta   90.00
_cell.angle_gamma   90.00
#
_symmetry.space_group_name_H-M   'P 1'
#
loop_
_entity.id
_entity.type
_entity.pdbx_description
1 polymer ?
#
loop_
_entity_poly.entity_id
_entity_poly.type
_entity_poly.pdbx_seq_one_letter_code
_entity_poly.pdbx_strand_id
1 'polypeptide(L)'
;MNRERRSLFLVVLTLVTYGLSIFFDHGSFILPFPIFDFILLIVSLQFAFWNWRDILSFRKWYFYVYFIAILTKILTNQLLWSFFLDDQDLTIFNNELWIDTFRLAFFVEILLIFFCWSYVEKLKYKYIAFLVLLGLQIAGLFEETYYLSYIEMPLFAVYVVSQKPKNSLTYLLILHAILDLLSLTMVTLVH
;
A
#
# COMPACT_ATOMS: atom_id res chain seq x y z
N MET A 1 12.64 21.09 1.45
CA MET A 1 11.76 19.91 1.31
C MET A 1 12.64 18.69 1.10
N ASN A 2 12.50 17.64 1.93
CA ASN A 2 13.31 16.42 1.79
C ASN A 2 13.01 15.73 0.45
N ARG A 3 13.97 14.98 -0.12
CA ARG A 3 13.83 14.28 -1.42
C ARG A 3 12.62 13.35 -1.45
N GLU A 4 12.37 12.62 -0.35
CA GLU A 4 11.21 11.73 -0.17
C GLU A 4 9.88 12.48 -0.25
N ARG A 5 9.76 13.59 0.49
CA ARG A 5 8.57 14.44 0.48
C ARG A 5 8.33 15.05 -0.91
N ARG A 6 9.40 15.40 -1.64
CA ARG A 6 9.31 15.86 -3.04
C ARG A 6 8.78 14.77 -3.95
N SER A 7 9.31 13.55 -3.84
CA SER A 7 8.85 12.41 -4.65
C SER A 7 7.37 12.10 -4.38
N LEU A 8 6.97 12.01 -3.11
CA LEU A 8 5.57 11.80 -2.72
C LEU A 8 4.65 12.88 -3.31
N PHE A 9 5.04 14.15 -3.19
CA PHE A 9 4.27 15.26 -3.75
C PHE A 9 4.12 15.13 -5.27
N LEU A 10 5.20 14.81 -5.99
CA LEU A 10 5.16 14.67 -7.44
C LEU A 10 4.31 13.48 -7.90
N VAL A 11 4.39 12.34 -7.21
CA VAL A 11 3.59 11.15 -7.54
C VAL A 11 2.10 11.44 -7.33
N VAL A 12 1.73 11.99 -6.18
CA VAL A 12 0.33 12.34 -5.88
C VAL A 12 -0.18 13.41 -6.84
N LEU A 13 0.63 14.45 -7.12
CA LEU A 13 0.27 15.49 -8.07
C LEU A 13 0.02 14.91 -9.47
N THR A 14 0.90 14.03 -9.94
CA THR A 14 0.75 13.37 -11.24
C THR A 14 -0.57 12.61 -11.34
N LEU A 15 -0.90 11.81 -10.32
CA LEU A 15 -2.14 11.04 -10.28
C LEU A 15 -3.39 11.95 -10.28
N VAL A 16 -3.37 13.01 -9.48
CA VAL A 16 -4.46 13.98 -9.43
C VAL A 16 -4.61 14.70 -10.77
N THR A 17 -3.52 15.14 -11.39
CA THR A 17 -3.57 15.81 -12.70
C THR A 17 -4.08 14.88 -13.79
N TYR A 18 -3.72 13.59 -13.74
CA TYR A 18 -4.20 12.59 -14.67
C TYR A 18 -5.73 12.39 -14.53
N GLY A 19 -6.21 12.16 -13.30
CA GLY A 19 -7.63 11.98 -13.05
C GLY A 19 -8.45 13.22 -13.41
N LEU A 20 -7.93 14.42 -13.13
CA LEU A 20 -8.56 15.68 -13.55
C LEU A 20 -8.61 15.85 -15.06
N SER A 21 -7.54 15.50 -15.79
CA SER A 21 -7.53 15.55 -17.26
C SER A 21 -8.66 14.70 -17.84
N ILE A 22 -8.76 13.44 -17.39
CA ILE A 22 -9.81 12.54 -17.86
C ILE A 22 -11.21 13.04 -17.46
N PHE A 23 -11.36 13.58 -16.25
CA PHE A 23 -12.63 14.14 -15.81
C PHE A 23 -13.09 15.30 -16.70
N PHE A 24 -12.19 16.19 -17.11
CA PHE A 24 -12.55 17.28 -18.03
C PHE A 24 -12.85 16.79 -19.45
N ASP A 25 -12.16 15.74 -19.92
CA ASP A 25 -12.34 15.22 -21.28
C ASP A 25 -13.60 14.32 -21.41
N HIS A 26 -13.90 13.52 -20.40
CA HIS A 26 -14.91 12.45 -20.47
C HIS A 26 -16.04 12.59 -19.45
N GLY A 27 -15.97 13.57 -18.54
CA GLY A 27 -16.98 13.78 -17.48
C GLY A 27 -16.93 12.75 -16.35
N SER A 28 -16.00 11.81 -16.39
CA SER A 28 -15.83 10.74 -15.40
C SER A 28 -14.43 10.79 -14.77
N PHE A 29 -14.37 10.61 -13.44
CA PHE A 29 -13.10 10.58 -12.74
C PHE A 29 -12.54 9.16 -12.76
N ILE A 30 -11.60 8.91 -13.67
CA ILE A 30 -10.97 7.59 -13.86
C ILE A 30 -9.48 7.75 -13.57
N LEU A 31 -8.95 6.87 -12.72
CA LEU A 31 -7.54 6.74 -12.43
C LEU A 31 -6.98 5.45 -13.04
N PRO A 32 -5.65 5.33 -13.21
CA PRO A 32 -5.04 4.15 -13.79
C PRO A 32 -4.97 3.03 -12.73
N PHE A 33 -6.12 2.44 -12.40
CA PHE A 33 -6.24 1.29 -11.52
C PHE A 33 -6.14 -0.01 -12.35
N PRO A 34 -5.41 -1.05 -11.91
CA PRO A 34 -4.75 -1.24 -10.61
C PRO A 34 -3.22 -0.96 -10.63
N ILE A 35 -2.74 0.03 -11.39
CA ILE A 35 -1.29 0.34 -11.54
C ILE A 35 -0.65 0.82 -10.22
N PHE A 36 -1.44 1.20 -9.23
CA PHE A 36 -0.97 1.79 -7.98
C PHE A 36 0.01 0.92 -7.20
N ASP A 37 -0.13 -0.41 -7.22
CA ASP A 37 0.82 -1.29 -6.53
C ASP A 37 2.22 -1.22 -7.17
N PHE A 38 2.30 -1.06 -8.49
CA PHE A 38 3.56 -0.87 -9.21
C PHE A 38 4.17 0.51 -8.92
N ILE A 39 3.34 1.55 -8.82
CA ILE A 39 3.81 2.89 -8.39
C ILE A 39 4.45 2.79 -7.01
N LEU A 40 3.77 2.11 -6.08
CA LEU A 40 4.29 1.92 -4.73
C LEU A 40 5.64 1.18 -4.74
N LEU A 41 5.77 0.10 -5.52
CA LEU A 41 7.04 -0.63 -5.68
C LEU A 41 8.17 0.26 -6.20
N ILE A 42 7.93 1.01 -7.28
CA ILE A 42 8.94 1.88 -7.90
C ILE A 42 9.40 2.95 -6.90
N VAL A 43 8.47 3.58 -6.17
CA VAL A 43 8.81 4.60 -5.18
C VAL A 43 9.54 3.99 -3.98
N SER A 44 9.15 2.78 -3.54
CA SER A 44 9.87 2.05 -2.50
C SER A 44 11.30 1.71 -2.90
N LEU A 45 11.54 1.27 -4.14
CA LEU A 45 12.90 1.09 -4.67
C LEU A 45 13.69 2.38 -4.69
N GLN A 46 13.07 3.48 -5.12
CA GLN A 46 13.72 4.80 -5.12
C GLN A 46 14.13 5.23 -3.71
N PHE A 47 13.27 5.02 -2.72
CA PHE A 47 13.55 5.38 -1.33
C PHE A 47 14.61 4.46 -0.72
N ALA A 48 14.58 3.18 -1.07
CA ALA A 48 15.60 2.22 -0.68
C ALA A 48 16.98 2.61 -1.24
N PHE A 49 17.04 3.02 -2.50
CA PHE A 49 18.27 3.49 -3.15
C PHE A 49 18.82 4.76 -2.49
N TRP A 50 17.97 5.74 -2.19
CA TRP A 50 18.42 6.98 -1.53
C TRP A 50 18.89 6.76 -0.09
N ASN A 51 18.33 5.79 0.61
CA ASN A 51 18.63 5.49 2.00
C ASN A 51 19.44 4.19 2.16
N TRP A 52 20.14 3.72 1.12
CA TRP A 52 20.72 2.38 1.08
C TRP A 52 21.69 2.11 2.25
N ARG A 53 22.54 3.08 2.60
CA ARG A 53 23.49 2.97 3.73
C ARG A 53 22.80 2.81 5.08
N ASP A 54 21.68 3.50 5.25
CA ASP A 54 20.86 3.47 6.45
C ASP A 54 20.06 2.18 6.57
N ILE A 55 19.58 1.67 5.44
CA ILE A 55 18.77 0.44 5.35
C ILE A 55 19.63 -0.81 5.52
N LEU A 56 20.86 -0.81 4.98
CA LEU A 56 21.85 -1.87 5.20
C LEU A 56 22.27 -2.01 6.68
N SER A 57 22.07 -0.97 7.49
CA SER A 57 22.20 -1.12 8.94
C SER A 57 21.07 -2.02 9.45
N PHE A 58 21.43 -3.11 10.13
CA PHE A 58 20.49 -4.10 10.71
C PHE A 58 19.36 -3.48 11.58
N ARG A 59 19.52 -2.22 11.99
CA ARG A 59 18.54 -1.44 12.74
C ARG A 59 17.29 -1.06 11.95
N LYS A 60 17.32 -1.08 10.61
CA LYS A 60 16.19 -0.67 9.73
C LYS A 60 15.67 -1.82 8.84
N TRP A 61 15.79 -3.06 9.31
CA TRP A 61 15.37 -4.25 8.57
C TRP A 61 13.88 -4.25 8.16
N TYR A 62 13.04 -3.50 8.88
CA TYR A 62 11.63 -3.30 8.55
C TYR A 62 11.39 -2.72 7.14
N PHE A 63 12.39 -2.06 6.52
CA PHE A 63 12.31 -1.65 5.12
C PHE A 63 12.34 -2.85 4.15
N TYR A 64 13.13 -3.88 4.46
CA TYR A 64 13.18 -5.09 3.63
C TYR A 64 11.87 -5.86 3.72
N VAL A 65 11.29 -5.97 4.93
CA VAL A 65 9.98 -6.58 5.09
C VAL A 65 8.91 -5.80 4.34
N TYR A 66 8.94 -4.46 4.41
CA TYR A 66 8.01 -3.63 3.63
C TYR A 66 8.17 -3.81 2.12
N PHE A 67 9.41 -3.95 1.65
CA PHE A 67 9.64 -4.25 0.24
C PHE A 67 9.10 -5.62 -0.16
N ILE A 68 9.32 -6.65 0.67
CA ILE A 68 8.77 -8.00 0.44
C ILE A 68 7.24 -7.93 0.46
N ALA A 69 6.62 -7.20 1.40
CA ALA A 69 5.18 -6.99 1.45
C ALA A 69 4.62 -6.43 0.14
N ILE A 70 5.28 -5.44 -0.45
CA ILE A 70 4.83 -4.88 -1.74
C ILE A 70 4.97 -5.92 -2.86
N LEU A 71 6.04 -6.72 -2.90
CA LEU A 71 6.17 -7.79 -3.87
C LEU A 71 5.05 -8.83 -3.71
N THR A 72 4.76 -9.24 -2.47
CA THR A 72 3.66 -10.15 -2.15
C THR A 72 2.31 -9.57 -2.59
N LYS A 73 2.07 -8.26 -2.36
CA LYS A 73 0.86 -7.56 -2.83
C LYS A 73 0.75 -7.57 -4.35
N ILE A 74 1.85 -7.31 -5.07
CA ILE A 74 1.89 -7.33 -6.54
C ILE A 74 1.54 -8.71 -7.11
N LEU A 75 1.93 -9.79 -6.43
CA LEU A 75 1.55 -11.15 -6.83
C LEU A 75 0.04 -11.40 -6.73
N THR A 76 -0.71 -10.57 -5.99
CA THR A 76 -2.19 -10.62 -5.96
C THR A 76 -2.85 -9.71 -7.01
N ASN A 77 -2.06 -8.93 -7.76
CA ASN A 77 -2.59 -7.93 -8.68
C ASN A 77 -2.95 -8.57 -10.03
N GLN A 78 -4.22 -8.44 -10.44
CA GLN A 78 -4.74 -9.02 -11.68
C GLN A 78 -4.02 -8.50 -12.93
N LEU A 79 -3.59 -7.23 -12.94
CA LEU A 79 -2.88 -6.62 -14.06
C LEU A 79 -1.51 -7.28 -14.29
N LEU A 80 -0.84 -7.78 -13.24
CA LEU A 80 0.40 -8.52 -13.41
C LEU A 80 0.15 -9.79 -14.23
N TRP A 81 -0.89 -10.53 -13.87
CA TRP A 81 -1.18 -11.84 -14.46
C TRP A 81 -1.83 -11.74 -15.84
N SER A 82 -2.51 -10.65 -16.16
CA SER A 82 -3.09 -10.42 -17.49
C SER A 82 -2.04 -10.30 -18.61
N PHE A 83 -0.75 -10.13 -18.29
CA PHE A 83 0.32 -10.20 -19.29
C PHE A 83 0.69 -11.64 -19.67
N PHE A 84 0.30 -12.62 -18.87
CA PHE A 84 0.72 -14.02 -19.03
C PHE A 84 -0.45 -14.97 -19.29
N LEU A 85 -1.66 -14.61 -18.86
CA LEU A 85 -2.87 -15.44 -18.93
C LEU A 85 -3.95 -14.75 -19.76
N ASP A 86 -4.74 -15.54 -20.49
CA ASP A 86 -5.95 -15.09 -21.16
C ASP A 86 -7.09 -14.88 -20.13
N ASP A 87 -8.13 -14.11 -20.49
CA ASP A 87 -9.19 -13.69 -19.55
C ASP A 87 -9.89 -14.85 -18.82
N GLN A 88 -10.09 -15.99 -19.50
CA GLN A 88 -10.70 -17.18 -18.91
C GLN A 88 -9.81 -17.81 -17.83
N ASP A 89 -8.53 -18.00 -18.14
CA ASP A 89 -7.55 -18.57 -17.22
C ASP A 89 -7.27 -17.61 -16.06
N LEU A 90 -7.30 -16.30 -16.30
CA LEU A 90 -7.16 -15.27 -15.27
C LEU A 90 -8.31 -15.33 -14.25
N THR A 91 -9.54 -15.58 -14.72
CA THR A 91 -10.70 -15.73 -13.84
C THR A 91 -10.59 -16.97 -12.96
N ILE A 92 -10.09 -18.09 -13.51
CA ILE A 92 -9.84 -19.33 -12.75
C ILE A 92 -8.72 -19.09 -11.74
N PHE A 93 -7.61 -18.49 -12.18
CA PHE A 93 -6.44 -18.21 -11.37
C PHE A 93 -6.74 -17.30 -10.17
N ASN A 94 -7.58 -16.28 -10.37
CA ASN A 94 -7.99 -15.36 -9.29
C ASN A 94 -8.80 -16.04 -8.17
N ASN A 95 -9.41 -17.19 -8.45
CA ASN A 95 -10.16 -17.98 -7.48
C ASN A 95 -9.31 -19.09 -6.85
N GLU A 96 -8.00 -19.17 -7.17
CA GLU A 96 -7.11 -20.16 -6.57
C GLU A 96 -6.64 -19.75 -5.18
N LEU A 97 -6.44 -20.76 -4.32
CA LEU A 97 -5.92 -20.64 -2.96
C LEU A 97 -4.57 -19.89 -2.87
N TRP A 98 -3.78 -19.88 -3.95
CA TRP A 98 -2.50 -19.18 -3.98
C TRP A 98 -2.67 -17.66 -3.84
N ILE A 99 -3.70 -17.07 -4.45
CA ILE A 99 -3.99 -15.63 -4.34
C ILE A 99 -4.35 -15.26 -2.90
N ASP A 100 -5.19 -16.07 -2.26
CA ASP A 100 -5.55 -15.88 -0.85
C ASP A 100 -4.33 -16.03 0.07
N THR A 101 -3.45 -16.98 -0.24
CA THR A 101 -2.20 -17.19 0.51
C THR A 101 -1.29 -15.98 0.41
N PHE A 102 -1.12 -15.39 -0.78
CA PHE A 102 -0.35 -14.16 -0.94
C PHE A 102 -1.01 -12.97 -0.25
N ARG A 103 -2.34 -12.84 -0.32
CA ARG A 103 -3.07 -11.78 0.40
C ARG A 103 -2.89 -11.89 1.92
N LEU A 104 -2.98 -13.09 2.47
CA LEU A 104 -2.72 -13.35 3.89
C LEU A 104 -1.27 -13.06 4.28
N ALA A 105 -0.30 -13.50 3.46
CA ALA A 105 1.11 -13.23 3.68
C ALA A 105 1.37 -11.72 3.72
N PHE A 106 0.79 -10.95 2.78
CA PHE A 106 0.87 -9.49 2.79
C PHE A 106 0.34 -8.88 4.10
N PHE A 107 -0.83 -9.29 4.58
CA PHE A 107 -1.38 -8.78 5.85
C PHE A 107 -0.48 -9.07 7.05
N VAL A 108 0.05 -10.29 7.14
CA VAL A 108 1.00 -10.68 8.19
C VAL A 108 2.28 -9.83 8.11
N GLU A 109 2.81 -9.60 6.92
CA GLU A 109 4.00 -8.79 6.70
C GLU A 109 3.78 -7.33 7.14
N ILE A 110 2.62 -6.75 6.82
CA ILE A 110 2.21 -5.41 7.29
C ILE A 110 2.14 -5.33 8.81
N LEU A 111 1.56 -6.32 9.48
CA LEU A 111 1.51 -6.37 10.95
C LEU A 111 2.91 -6.45 11.56
N LEU A 112 3.80 -7.26 10.97
CA LEU A 112 5.19 -7.38 11.38
C LEU A 112 5.92 -6.04 11.22
N ILE A 113 5.76 -5.38 10.08
CA ILE A 113 6.34 -4.05 9.82
C ILE A 113 5.85 -3.06 10.88
N PHE A 114 4.54 -3.02 11.12
CA PHE A 114 3.96 -2.13 12.12
C PHE A 114 4.54 -2.38 13.52
N PHE A 115 4.56 -3.63 13.96
CA PHE A 115 5.04 -4.00 15.27
C PHE A 115 6.52 -3.64 15.45
N CYS A 116 7.37 -4.04 14.49
CA CYS A 116 8.80 -3.84 14.56
C CYS A 116 9.18 -2.36 14.45
N TRP A 117 8.58 -1.64 13.51
CA TRP A 117 8.81 -0.22 13.33
C TRP A 117 8.31 0.61 14.53
N SER A 118 7.11 0.34 15.03
CA SER A 118 6.57 1.05 16.20
C SER A 118 7.35 0.80 17.48
N TYR A 119 7.99 -0.37 17.59
CA TYR A 119 8.91 -0.68 18.68
C TYR A 119 10.21 0.13 18.57
N VAL A 120 10.82 0.18 17.38
CA VAL A 120 12.06 0.93 17.13
C VAL A 120 11.87 2.43 17.35
N GLU A 121 10.77 3.00 16.85
CA GLU A 121 10.45 4.43 16.98
C GLU A 121 9.78 4.79 18.33
N LYS A 122 9.55 3.80 19.21
CA LYS A 122 8.97 3.98 20.55
C LYS A 122 7.62 4.74 20.55
N LEU A 123 6.73 4.38 19.63
CA LEU A 123 5.45 5.06 19.47
C LEU A 123 4.51 4.82 20.66
N LYS A 124 3.69 5.82 21.01
CA LYS A 124 2.69 5.71 22.08
C LYS A 124 1.46 4.94 21.58
N TYR A 125 0.83 4.17 22.47
CA TYR A 125 -0.40 3.40 22.17
C TYR A 125 -0.24 2.34 21.06
N LYS A 126 0.99 1.92 20.74
CA LYS A 126 1.29 0.94 19.69
C LYS A 126 0.51 -0.37 19.81
N TYR A 127 0.24 -0.85 21.03
CA TYR A 127 -0.53 -2.08 21.24
C TYR A 127 -2.02 -1.93 20.89
N ILE A 128 -2.62 -0.77 21.20
CA ILE A 128 -4.01 -0.48 20.84
C ILE A 128 -4.10 -0.36 19.31
N ALA A 129 -3.18 0.40 18.70
CA ALA A 129 -3.12 0.52 17.25
C ALA A 129 -2.88 -0.84 16.56
N PHE A 130 -2.08 -1.73 17.15
CA PHE A 130 -1.87 -3.10 16.65
C PHE A 130 -3.18 -3.89 16.62
N LEU A 131 -3.94 -3.87 17.73
CA LEU A 131 -5.20 -4.59 17.83
C LEU A 131 -6.25 -4.04 16.86
N VAL A 132 -6.30 -2.71 16.67
CA VAL A 132 -7.18 -2.09 15.68
C VAL A 132 -6.80 -2.52 14.27
N LEU A 133 -5.51 -2.50 13.93
CA LEU A 133 -5.03 -2.90 12.60
C LEU A 133 -5.29 -4.39 12.33
N LEU A 134 -5.04 -5.24 13.32
CA LEU A 134 -5.36 -6.67 13.27
C LEU A 134 -6.87 -6.90 13.05
N GLY A 135 -7.71 -6.19 13.80
CA GLY A 135 -9.17 -6.29 13.65
C GLY A 135 -9.65 -5.85 12.26
N LEU A 136 -9.09 -4.76 11.73
CA LEU A 136 -9.40 -4.30 10.37
C LEU A 136 -8.96 -5.31 9.30
N GLN A 137 -7.79 -5.92 9.45
CA GLN A 137 -7.31 -6.93 8.52
C GLN A 137 -8.18 -8.19 8.54
N ILE A 138 -8.54 -8.67 9.73
CA ILE A 138 -9.46 -9.81 9.87
C ILE A 138 -10.80 -9.48 9.22
N ALA A 139 -11.34 -8.29 9.46
CA ALA A 139 -12.59 -7.87 8.84
C ALA A 139 -12.45 -7.74 7.31
N GLY A 140 -11.32 -7.25 6.81
CA GLY A 140 -11.03 -7.14 5.36
C GLY A 140 -10.88 -8.47 4.62
N LEU A 141 -10.83 -9.62 5.33
CA LEU A 141 -10.81 -10.95 4.72
C LEU A 141 -12.21 -11.45 4.30
N PHE A 142 -13.28 -10.89 4.85
CA PHE A 142 -14.65 -11.30 4.51
C PHE A 142 -15.16 -10.49 3.31
N GLU A 143 -15.89 -11.15 2.40
CA GLU A 143 -16.42 -10.52 1.18
C GLU A 143 -17.29 -9.28 1.47
N GLU A 144 -18.19 -9.37 2.46
CA GLU A 144 -19.11 -8.28 2.83
C GLU A 144 -18.36 -7.02 3.30
N THR A 145 -17.17 -7.19 3.86
CA THR A 145 -16.36 -6.12 4.45
C THR A 145 -15.03 -5.93 3.72
N TYR A 146 -14.90 -6.44 2.49
CA TYR A 146 -13.68 -6.36 1.68
C TYR A 146 -13.15 -4.93 1.54
N TYR A 147 -14.04 -3.94 1.42
CA TYR A 147 -13.67 -2.52 1.32
C TYR A 147 -12.81 -2.01 2.50
N LEU A 148 -12.88 -2.66 3.67
CA LEU A 148 -12.05 -2.31 4.82
C LEU A 148 -10.55 -2.57 4.57
N SER A 149 -10.19 -3.45 3.63
CA SER A 149 -8.79 -3.67 3.25
C SER A 149 -8.15 -2.42 2.64
N TYR A 150 -8.93 -1.48 2.11
CA TYR A 150 -8.41 -0.20 1.59
C TYR A 150 -8.34 0.90 2.68
N ILE A 151 -8.92 0.67 3.86
CA ILE A 151 -8.95 1.64 4.96
C ILE A 151 -7.84 1.37 5.98
N GLU A 152 -7.26 0.17 5.99
CA GLU A 152 -6.20 -0.22 6.92
C GLU A 152 -4.99 0.73 6.87
N MET A 153 -4.45 1.00 5.67
CA MET A 153 -3.27 1.85 5.49
C MET A 153 -3.57 3.32 5.75
N PRO A 154 -4.71 3.89 5.31
CA PRO A 154 -5.12 5.22 5.71
C PRO A 154 -5.18 5.41 7.22
N LEU A 155 -5.83 4.50 7.94
CA LEU A 155 -5.93 4.57 9.39
C LEU A 155 -4.55 4.44 10.04
N PHE A 156 -3.72 3.54 9.52
CA PHE A 156 -2.33 3.39 9.97
C PHE A 156 -1.52 4.67 9.73
N ALA A 157 -1.59 5.28 8.55
CA ALA A 157 -0.89 6.51 8.22
C ALA A 157 -1.35 7.69 9.09
N VAL A 158 -2.65 7.83 9.39
CA VAL A 158 -3.16 8.84 10.32
C VAL A 158 -2.55 8.66 11.71
N TYR A 159 -2.51 7.43 12.22
CA TYR A 159 -1.84 7.11 13.47
C TYR A 159 -0.35 7.50 13.41
N VAL A 160 0.38 7.11 12.36
CA VAL A 160 1.79 7.44 12.18
C VAL A 160 2.02 8.95 12.20
N VAL A 161 1.28 9.71 11.39
CA VAL A 161 1.42 11.17 11.30
C VAL A 161 1.15 11.84 12.64
N SER A 162 0.19 11.33 13.43
CA SER A 162 -0.12 11.84 14.77
C SER A 162 1.06 11.69 15.76
N GLN A 163 1.85 10.61 15.61
CA GLN A 163 3.01 10.34 16.45
C GLN A 163 4.27 11.11 16.00
N LYS A 164 4.23 11.74 14.82
CA LYS A 164 5.31 12.56 14.22
C LYS A 164 6.71 11.90 14.08
N PRO A 165 6.86 10.58 13.82
CA PRO A 165 8.15 10.04 13.41
C PRO A 165 8.53 10.63 12.05
N LYS A 166 9.77 11.09 11.91
CA LYS A 166 10.27 11.71 10.67
C LYS A 166 11.30 10.80 10.01
N ASN A 167 10.83 9.72 9.41
CA ASN A 167 11.67 8.76 8.69
C ASN A 167 11.13 8.46 7.29
N SER A 168 11.95 7.83 6.45
CA SER A 168 11.59 7.56 5.05
C SER A 168 10.41 6.60 4.91
N LEU A 169 10.22 5.68 5.88
CA LEU A 169 9.11 4.73 5.90
C LEU A 169 7.78 5.46 6.10
N THR A 170 7.76 6.49 6.95
CA THR A 170 6.55 7.31 7.18
C THR A 170 6.00 7.87 5.87
N TYR A 171 6.88 8.36 4.99
CA TYR A 171 6.46 8.85 3.68
C TYR A 171 5.96 7.73 2.76
N LEU A 172 6.57 6.54 2.80
CA LEU A 172 6.05 5.38 2.04
C LEU A 172 4.66 4.95 2.54
N LEU A 173 4.45 4.91 3.85
CA LEU A 173 3.15 4.57 4.44
C LEU A 173 2.07 5.60 4.09
N ILE A 174 2.43 6.89 4.05
CA ILE A 174 1.51 7.93 3.59
C ILE A 174 1.18 7.74 2.10
N LEU A 175 2.16 7.43 1.26
CA LEU A 175 1.90 7.15 -0.15
C LEU A 175 0.99 5.94 -0.31
N HIS A 176 1.27 4.85 0.39
CA HIS A 176 0.45 3.63 0.40
C HIS A 176 -0.99 3.95 0.80
N ALA A 177 -1.18 4.68 1.90
CA ALA A 177 -2.49 5.14 2.34
C ALA A 177 -3.23 5.95 1.26
N ILE A 178 -2.55 6.89 0.59
CA ILE A 178 -3.17 7.68 -0.47
C ILE A 178 -3.60 6.76 -1.62
N LEU A 179 -2.73 5.84 -2.05
CA LEU A 179 -3.02 4.91 -3.14
C LEU A 179 -4.17 3.94 -2.80
N ASP A 180 -4.29 3.50 -1.55
CA ASP A 180 -5.40 2.66 -1.11
C ASP A 180 -6.72 3.45 -1.05
N LEU A 181 -6.71 4.72 -0.63
CA LEU A 181 -7.90 5.59 -0.74
C LEU A 181 -8.31 5.81 -2.20
N LEU A 182 -7.35 6.04 -3.10
CA LEU A 182 -7.64 6.15 -4.52
C LEU A 182 -8.20 4.84 -5.08
N SER A 183 -7.66 3.69 -4.66
CA SER A 183 -8.21 2.37 -5.01
C SER A 183 -9.66 2.23 -4.54
N LEU A 184 -9.95 2.60 -3.29
CA LEU A 184 -11.31 2.57 -2.74
C LEU A 184 -12.27 3.43 -3.57
N THR A 185 -11.85 4.64 -3.97
CA THR A 185 -12.69 5.48 -4.85
C THR A 185 -12.96 4.81 -6.20
N MET A 186 -11.96 4.12 -6.78
CA MET A 186 -12.15 3.45 -8.07
C MET A 186 -13.08 2.24 -7.94
N VAL A 187 -12.92 1.41 -6.91
CA VAL A 187 -13.78 0.23 -6.70
C VAL A 187 -15.22 0.65 -6.38
N THR A 188 -15.42 1.75 -5.66
CA THR A 188 -16.77 2.24 -5.31
C THR A 188 -17.46 3.02 -6.43
N LEU A 189 -16.71 3.62 -7.36
CA LEU A 189 -17.29 4.35 -8.52
C LEU A 189 -17.64 3.44 -9.71
N VAL A 190 -17.11 2.21 -9.74
CA VAL A 190 -17.35 1.24 -10.82
C VAL A 190 -18.61 0.38 -10.59
N HIS A 191 -19.28 0.53 -9.45
CA HIS A 191 -20.57 -0.09 -9.10
C HIS A 191 -21.69 0.95 -9.02
#